data_AF-A0A519V2Q1-F1
#
_entry.id   AF-A0A519V2Q1-F1
#
_cell.length_a   1.000
_cell.length_b   1.000
_cell.length_c   1.000
_cell.angle_alpha   90.00
_cell.angle_beta   90.00
_cell.angle_gamma   90.00
#
_symmetry.space_group_name_H-M   'P 1'
#
loop_
_entity.id
_entity.type
_entity.pdbx_description
1 polymer ?
#
loop_
_entity_poly.entity_id
_entity_poly.type
_entity_poly.pdbx_seq_one_letter_code
_entity_poly.pdbx_strand_id
1 'polypeptide(L)'
;MTDLVNKHLISDVKLIDALTTQFELVSTNNDNWTKTYLDQTKNEKWLSYYVDGALQGDGYNILGRLPLPTTDKLIELALYSSYDDEVFAACRTLTDNEEIRKDDFRLTLIERLENLNNKSRQKKIIELTGLSSALNKQDILGKTTEQINTSANYYKQIADRADKLK
;
A
#
# COMPACT_ATOMS: atom_id res chain seq x y z
N MET A 1 15.83 21.39 4.22
CA MET A 1 15.04 20.50 5.10
C MET A 1 13.79 20.12 4.33
N THR A 2 13.71 18.88 3.87
CA THR A 2 12.52 18.36 3.18
C THR A 2 11.39 18.32 4.20
N ASP A 3 10.25 18.94 3.90
CA ASP A 3 9.13 19.03 4.82
C ASP A 3 8.43 17.67 4.95
N LEU A 4 8.97 16.82 5.83
CA LEU A 4 8.44 15.49 6.15
C LEU A 4 7.18 15.56 7.01
N VAL A 5 6.78 16.75 7.48
CA VAL A 5 5.71 16.90 8.50
C VAL A 5 4.40 16.23 8.04
N ASN A 6 4.17 16.16 6.73
CA ASN A 6 2.93 15.63 6.18
C ASN A 6 3.03 14.22 5.57
N LYS A 7 4.24 13.64 5.41
CA LYS A 7 4.40 12.31 4.80
C LYS A 7 4.31 11.19 5.83
N HIS A 8 3.58 10.14 5.48
CA HIS A 8 3.44 8.91 6.26
C HIS A 8 4.17 7.74 5.60
N LEU A 9 4.27 7.77 4.27
CA LEU A 9 4.95 6.76 3.46
C LEU A 9 5.83 7.45 2.42
N ILE A 10 6.98 6.84 2.17
CA ILE A 10 7.95 7.32 1.18
C ILE A 10 8.40 6.12 0.36
N SER A 11 8.32 6.23 -0.97
CA SER A 11 8.90 5.27 -1.91
C SER A 11 10.00 5.85 -2.78
N ASP A 12 10.32 7.14 -2.63
CA ASP A 12 11.44 7.75 -3.35
C ASP A 12 12.76 7.26 -2.76
N VAL A 13 13.49 6.45 -3.53
CA VAL A 13 14.75 5.83 -3.11
C VAL A 13 15.78 6.87 -2.65
N LYS A 14 15.92 8.00 -3.35
CA LYS A 14 16.88 9.05 -2.99
C LYS A 14 16.50 9.70 -1.67
N LEU A 15 15.20 9.91 -1.45
CA LEU A 15 14.71 10.46 -0.19
C LEU A 15 14.90 9.45 0.95
N ILE A 16 14.60 8.17 0.73
CA ILE A 16 14.83 7.12 1.73
C ILE A 16 16.32 7.05 2.11
N ASP A 17 17.23 7.02 1.15
CA ASP A 17 18.67 6.98 1.41
C ASP A 17 19.13 8.21 2.20
N ALA A 18 18.64 9.40 1.83
CA ALA A 18 18.96 10.63 2.55
C ALA A 18 18.45 10.62 4.00
N LEU A 19 17.24 10.10 4.24
CA LEU A 19 16.65 10.04 5.59
C LEU A 19 17.28 8.95 6.45
N THR A 20 17.51 7.78 5.88
CA THR A 20 18.13 6.65 6.61
C THR A 20 19.59 6.92 6.97
N THR A 21 20.28 7.83 6.27
CA THR A 21 21.60 8.34 6.66
C THR A 21 21.54 9.34 7.82
N GLN A 22 20.42 10.06 7.97
CA GLN A 22 20.22 11.06 9.03
C GLN A 22 19.62 10.45 10.30
N PHE A 23 18.81 9.41 10.18
CA PHE A 23 18.14 8.77 11.29
C PHE A 23 19.02 7.74 11.98
N GLU A 24 18.81 7.57 13.28
CA GLU A 24 19.49 6.54 14.06
C GLU A 24 18.85 5.18 13.78
N LEU A 25 19.65 4.18 13.37
CA LEU A 25 19.17 2.80 13.25
C LEU A 25 18.97 2.21 14.64
N VAL A 26 17.71 1.97 15.03
CA VAL A 26 17.34 1.48 16.36
C VAL A 26 17.23 -0.04 16.40
N SER A 27 16.73 -0.65 15.33
CA SER A 27 16.61 -2.11 15.27
C SER A 27 16.61 -2.64 13.84
N THR A 28 17.03 -3.90 13.71
CA THR A 28 16.90 -4.68 12.48
C THR A 28 16.17 -5.97 12.84
N ASN A 29 15.06 -6.27 12.14
CA ASN A 29 14.22 -7.43 12.42
C ASN A 29 13.98 -8.28 11.17
N ASN A 30 13.69 -9.56 11.39
CA ASN A 30 13.48 -10.63 10.40
C ASN A 30 14.62 -10.71 9.39
N ASP A 31 15.69 -11.45 9.69
CA ASP A 31 16.77 -11.78 8.74
C ASP A 31 17.29 -10.60 7.87
N ASN A 32 17.34 -9.39 8.45
CA ASN A 32 17.70 -8.12 7.79
C ASN A 32 16.71 -7.55 6.75
N TRP A 33 15.46 -8.03 6.70
CA TRP A 33 14.43 -7.57 5.77
C TRP A 33 13.71 -6.28 6.21
N THR A 34 13.71 -5.96 7.50
CA THR A 34 13.11 -4.72 8.02
C THR A 34 14.08 -3.97 8.94
N LYS A 35 14.12 -2.64 8.78
CA LYS A 35 14.98 -1.76 9.57
C LYS A 35 14.15 -0.65 10.19
N THR A 36 14.28 -0.45 11.51
CA THR A 36 13.61 0.62 12.23
C THR A 36 14.60 1.74 12.54
N TYR A 37 14.25 2.93 12.11
CA TYR A 37 15.00 4.16 12.27
C TYR A 37 14.28 5.10 13.24
N LEU A 38 15.03 5.93 13.95
CA LEU A 38 14.53 7.00 14.82
C LEU A 38 15.00 8.34 14.29
N ASP A 39 14.04 9.20 13.97
CA ASP A 39 14.27 10.62 13.79
C ASP A 39 14.41 11.27 15.16
N GLN A 40 15.65 11.55 15.59
CA GLN A 40 15.93 12.18 16.87
C GLN A 40 15.37 13.61 16.97
N THR A 41 15.17 14.29 15.84
CA THR A 41 14.69 15.69 15.84
C THR A 41 13.21 15.79 16.19
N LYS A 42 12.42 14.81 15.76
CA LYS A 42 10.97 14.74 15.99
C LYS A 42 10.54 13.67 16.97
N ASN A 43 11.47 12.83 17.41
CA ASN A 43 11.22 11.61 18.20
C ASN A 43 10.21 10.67 17.51
N GLU A 44 10.29 10.58 16.17
CA GLU A 44 9.42 9.75 15.34
C GLU A 44 10.16 8.49 14.90
N LYS A 45 9.48 7.34 14.94
CA LYS A 45 10.05 6.09 14.44
C LYS A 45 9.60 5.83 13.01
N TRP A 46 10.50 5.29 12.20
CA TRP A 46 10.28 4.97 10.81
C TRP A 46 10.69 3.52 10.54
N LEU A 47 9.91 2.80 9.77
CA LEU A 47 10.17 1.42 9.38
C LEU A 47 10.45 1.36 7.88
N SER A 48 11.63 0.86 7.51
CA SER A 48 11.95 0.47 6.14
C SER A 48 11.56 -0.99 5.95
N TYR A 49 10.73 -1.25 4.94
CA TYR A 49 10.25 -2.56 4.55
C TYR A 49 10.07 -2.62 3.03
N TYR A 50 10.04 -3.83 2.48
CA TYR A 50 9.85 -4.04 1.05
C TYR A 50 8.43 -4.51 0.76
N VAL A 51 7.82 -3.99 -0.30
CA VAL A 51 6.53 -4.44 -0.84
C VAL A 51 6.72 -5.02 -2.24
N ASP A 52 5.82 -5.88 -2.68
CA ASP A 52 5.91 -6.63 -3.96
C ASP A 52 7.12 -7.60 -4.02
N GLY A 53 7.86 -7.76 -2.92
CA GLY A 53 9.06 -8.59 -2.86
C GLY A 53 8.72 -10.02 -2.50
N ALA A 54 8.45 -10.87 -3.50
CA ALA A 54 8.36 -12.31 -3.30
C ALA A 54 9.79 -12.88 -3.09
N LEU A 55 10.27 -12.88 -1.85
CA LEU A 55 11.42 -13.67 -1.37
C LEU A 55 12.82 -13.39 -1.98
N GLN A 56 13.02 -12.47 -2.94
CA GLN A 56 14.34 -12.26 -3.59
C GLN A 56 14.82 -10.80 -3.76
N GLY A 57 14.34 -9.86 -2.94
CA GLY A 57 14.94 -8.52 -2.86
C GLY A 57 14.73 -7.60 -4.08
N ASP A 58 13.74 -7.91 -4.92
CA ASP A 58 13.32 -7.09 -6.07
C ASP A 58 12.14 -6.15 -5.78
N GLY A 59 11.64 -6.17 -4.55
CA GLY A 59 10.52 -5.35 -4.11
C GLY A 59 10.84 -3.85 -4.03
N TYR A 60 9.81 -3.03 -3.89
CA TYR A 60 9.96 -1.59 -3.66
C TYR A 60 10.24 -1.33 -2.18
N ASN A 61 11.35 -0.64 -1.89
CA ASN A 61 11.63 -0.16 -0.54
C ASN A 61 10.68 0.99 -0.17
N ILE A 62 9.96 0.82 0.92
CA ILE A 62 9.05 1.80 1.50
C ILE A 62 9.55 2.17 2.89
N LEU A 63 9.64 3.47 3.15
CA LEU A 63 9.88 4.00 4.49
C LEU A 63 8.55 4.53 5.05
N GLY A 64 8.00 3.83 6.04
CA GLY A 64 6.74 4.16 6.68
C GLY A 64 6.90 4.68 8.10
N ARG A 65 6.20 5.77 8.43
CA ARG A 65 6.17 6.32 9.79
C ARG A 65 5.40 5.38 10.72
N LEU A 66 5.93 5.15 11.92
CA LEU A 66 5.28 4.34 12.95
C LEU A 66 4.39 5.20 13.87
N PRO A 67 3.20 4.71 14.28
CA PRO A 67 2.60 3.43 13.87
C PRO A 67 2.24 3.43 12.37
N LEU A 68 2.39 2.28 11.72
CA LEU A 68 2.10 2.17 10.28
C LEU A 68 0.65 2.58 9.99
N PRO A 69 0.38 3.23 8.85
CA PRO A 69 -0.98 3.61 8.46
C PRO A 69 -1.92 2.41 8.42
N THR A 70 -3.16 2.58 8.91
CA THR A 70 -4.25 1.60 8.77
C THR A 70 -4.72 1.51 7.31
N THR A 71 -5.48 0.47 6.95
CA THR A 71 -6.08 0.34 5.62
C THR A 71 -6.86 1.58 5.20
N ASP A 72 -7.69 2.14 6.09
CA ASP A 72 -8.42 3.38 5.80
C ASP A 72 -7.50 4.58 5.56
N LYS A 73 -6.41 4.69 6.34
CA LYS A 73 -5.43 5.76 6.16
C LYS A 73 -4.64 5.59 4.87
N LEU A 74 -4.27 4.37 4.50
CA LEU A 74 -3.64 4.06 3.21
C LEU A 74 -4.56 4.45 2.04
N ILE A 75 -5.85 4.14 2.12
CA ILE A 75 -6.84 4.55 1.13
C ILE A 75 -6.90 6.09 1.05
N GLU A 76 -6.95 6.79 2.20
CA GLU A 76 -6.93 8.25 2.23
C GLU A 76 -5.67 8.84 1.57
N LEU A 77 -4.49 8.29 1.89
CA LEU A 77 -3.21 8.72 1.31
C LEU A 77 -3.18 8.49 -0.20
N ALA A 78 -3.65 7.33 -0.67
CA ALA A 78 -3.73 7.02 -2.09
C ALA A 78 -4.63 8.03 -2.84
N LEU A 79 -5.77 8.39 -2.26
CA LEU A 79 -6.75 9.29 -2.88
C LEU A 79 -6.31 10.76 -2.87
N TYR A 80 -5.72 11.22 -1.75
CA TYR A 80 -5.61 12.65 -1.46
C TYR A 80 -4.19 13.17 -1.22
N SER A 81 -3.16 12.31 -1.16
CA SER A 81 -1.80 12.81 -1.02
C SER A 81 -1.40 13.67 -2.23
N SER A 82 -0.76 14.80 -1.93
CA SER A 82 -0.13 15.67 -2.91
C SER A 82 1.18 15.09 -3.47
N TYR A 83 1.70 14.02 -2.86
CA TYR A 83 2.98 13.42 -3.21
C TYR A 83 2.78 12.11 -3.96
N ASP A 84 3.26 12.05 -5.19
CA ASP A 84 3.06 10.88 -6.04
C ASP A 84 3.81 9.63 -5.55
N ASP A 85 4.94 9.80 -4.87
CA ASP A 85 5.66 8.69 -4.20
C ASP A 85 4.85 8.13 -3.04
N GLU A 86 4.19 8.99 -2.26
CA GLU A 86 3.33 8.55 -1.16
C GLU A 86 2.08 7.83 -1.67
N VAL A 87 1.46 8.31 -2.76
CA VAL A 87 0.35 7.61 -3.40
C VAL A 87 0.78 6.24 -3.90
N PHE A 88 1.95 6.13 -4.53
CA PHE A 88 2.50 4.85 -4.97
C PHE A 88 2.73 3.91 -3.77
N ALA A 89 3.41 4.39 -2.74
CA ALA A 89 3.69 3.63 -1.52
C ALA A 89 2.40 3.12 -0.85
N ALA A 90 1.38 3.97 -0.76
CA ALA A 90 0.09 3.61 -0.19
C ALA A 90 -0.62 2.51 -0.99
N CYS A 91 -0.67 2.64 -2.32
CA CYS A 91 -1.26 1.63 -3.21
C CYS A 91 -0.54 0.28 -3.10
N ARG A 92 0.79 0.27 -3.11
CA ARG A 92 1.56 -0.98 -3.00
C ARG A 92 1.46 -1.60 -1.60
N THR A 93 1.44 -0.79 -0.56
CA THR A 93 1.23 -1.29 0.81
C THR A 93 -0.17 -1.89 0.98
N LEU A 94 -1.20 -1.35 0.31
CA LEU A 94 -2.55 -1.95 0.30
C LEU A 94 -2.55 -3.35 -0.34
N THR A 95 -1.90 -3.50 -1.50
CA THR A 95 -1.83 -4.79 -2.19
C THR A 95 -1.03 -5.83 -1.42
N ASP A 96 0.07 -5.42 -0.79
CA ASP A 96 0.92 -6.27 0.03
C ASP A 96 0.19 -6.73 1.31
N ASN A 97 -0.53 -5.82 1.97
CA ASN A 97 -1.36 -6.17 3.14
C ASN A 97 -2.51 -7.12 2.77
N GLU A 98 -3.15 -6.97 1.60
CA GLU A 98 -4.14 -7.93 1.11
C GLU A 98 -3.54 -9.34 0.97
N GLU A 99 -2.34 -9.44 0.41
CA GLU A 99 -1.69 -10.72 0.13
C GLU A 99 -1.19 -11.40 1.41
N ILE A 100 -0.46 -10.65 2.25
CA ILE A 100 0.25 -11.18 3.43
C ILE A 100 -0.66 -11.26 4.65
N ARG A 101 -1.43 -10.20 4.93
CA ARG A 101 -2.26 -10.08 6.14
C ARG A 101 -3.71 -10.44 5.93
N LYS A 102 -4.13 -10.63 4.67
CA LYS A 102 -5.53 -10.87 4.27
C LYS A 102 -6.45 -9.70 4.62
N ASP A 103 -5.89 -8.49 4.67
CA ASP A 103 -6.63 -7.25 4.90
C ASP A 103 -7.30 -6.80 3.60
N ASP A 104 -8.63 -6.91 3.52
CA ASP A 104 -9.36 -6.47 2.35
C ASP A 104 -9.53 -4.94 2.33
N PHE A 105 -9.12 -4.32 1.22
CA PHE A 105 -9.27 -2.89 0.97
C PHE A 105 -10.19 -2.59 -0.21
N ARG A 106 -10.55 -3.60 -1.01
CA ARG A 106 -11.00 -3.39 -2.39
C ARG A 106 -12.34 -2.70 -2.45
N LEU A 107 -13.31 -3.16 -1.66
CA LEU A 107 -14.67 -2.60 -1.63
C LEU A 107 -14.64 -1.12 -1.20
N THR A 108 -13.98 -0.83 -0.07
CA THR A 108 -13.85 0.54 0.44
C THR A 108 -13.15 1.44 -0.56
N LEU A 109 -12.10 0.94 -1.22
CA LEU A 109 -11.36 1.74 -2.20
C LEU A 109 -12.21 2.04 -3.43
N ILE A 110 -12.93 1.07 -4.00
CA ILE A 110 -13.76 1.33 -5.18
C ILE A 110 -14.92 2.28 -4.88
N GLU A 111 -15.55 2.17 -3.72
CA GLU A 111 -16.62 3.09 -3.28
C GLU A 111 -16.12 4.53 -3.15
N ARG A 112 -14.91 4.72 -2.60
CA ARG A 112 -14.32 6.06 -2.51
C ARG A 112 -13.86 6.59 -3.86
N LEU A 113 -13.34 5.71 -4.72
CA LEU A 113 -12.94 6.08 -6.07
C LEU A 113 -14.13 6.57 -6.87
N GLU A 114 -15.30 5.94 -6.82
CA GLU A 114 -16.50 6.38 -7.55
C GLU A 114 -16.91 7.82 -7.23
N ASN A 115 -16.61 8.30 -6.03
CA ASN A 115 -16.89 9.67 -5.58
C ASN A 115 -15.75 10.66 -5.84
N LEU A 116 -14.60 10.19 -6.33
CA LEU A 116 -13.43 11.04 -6.58
C LEU A 116 -13.57 11.79 -7.92
N ASN A 117 -13.52 13.13 -7.90
CA ASN A 117 -13.62 13.92 -9.13
C ASN A 117 -12.36 13.84 -10.03
N ASN A 118 -11.22 13.44 -9.48
CA ASN A 118 -9.95 13.38 -10.21
C ASN A 118 -9.81 12.07 -11.00
N LYS A 119 -10.18 12.10 -12.29
CA LYS A 119 -10.11 10.96 -13.21
C LYS A 119 -8.71 10.38 -13.41
N SER A 120 -7.69 11.24 -13.50
CA SER A 120 -6.30 10.79 -13.64
C SER A 120 -5.84 10.02 -12.39
N ARG A 121 -6.18 10.53 -11.20
CA ARG A 121 -5.90 9.85 -9.94
C ARG A 121 -6.67 8.53 -9.82
N GLN A 122 -7.94 8.49 -10.22
CA GLN A 122 -8.72 7.24 -10.25
C GLN A 122 -8.01 6.15 -11.05
N LYS A 123 -7.67 6.46 -12.31
CA LYS A 123 -6.99 5.53 -13.21
C LYS A 123 -5.67 5.02 -12.63
N LYS A 124 -4.83 5.94 -12.14
CA LYS A 124 -3.53 5.59 -11.52
C LYS A 124 -3.70 4.64 -10.33
N ILE A 125 -4.66 4.90 -9.45
CA ILE A 125 -4.91 4.04 -8.28
C ILE A 125 -5.40 2.66 -8.73
N ILE A 126 -6.34 2.60 -9.70
CA ILE A 126 -6.87 1.33 -10.23
C ILE A 126 -5.76 0.47 -10.83
N GLU A 127 -4.85 1.09 -11.59
CA GLU A 127 -3.70 0.41 -12.19
C GLU A 127 -2.72 -0.10 -11.12
N LEU A 128 -2.34 0.74 -10.16
CA LEU A 128 -1.36 0.39 -9.11
C LEU A 128 -1.86 -0.70 -8.16
N THR A 129 -3.17 -0.77 -7.91
CA THR A 129 -3.78 -1.72 -6.98
C THR A 129 -4.35 -2.98 -7.65
N GLY A 130 -4.40 -2.99 -8.99
CA GLY A 130 -4.99 -4.10 -9.75
C GLY A 130 -6.49 -4.28 -9.46
N LEU A 131 -7.22 -3.19 -9.17
CA LEU A 131 -8.65 -3.24 -8.85
C LEU A 131 -9.51 -3.80 -9.99
N SER A 132 -9.08 -3.62 -11.24
CA SER A 132 -9.76 -4.16 -12.42
C SER A 132 -9.49 -5.64 -12.67
N SER A 133 -8.70 -6.31 -11.83
CA SER A 133 -8.52 -7.74 -11.95
C SER A 133 -9.69 -8.47 -11.28
N ALA A 134 -10.43 -9.25 -12.06
CA ALA A 134 -11.49 -10.13 -11.54
C ALA A 134 -10.94 -11.43 -10.93
N LEU A 135 -9.61 -11.61 -10.90
CA LEU A 135 -8.99 -12.82 -10.34
C LEU A 135 -9.28 -12.91 -8.84
N ASN A 136 -9.86 -14.03 -8.41
CA ASN A 136 -10.02 -14.32 -6.98
C ASN A 136 -8.64 -14.52 -6.34
N LYS A 137 -8.29 -13.65 -5.40
CA LYS A 137 -7.01 -13.69 -4.69
C LYS A 137 -7.05 -14.45 -3.36
N GLN A 138 -8.22 -14.97 -2.98
CA GLN A 138 -8.34 -15.73 -1.73
C GLN A 138 -8.00 -17.21 -1.94
N ASP A 139 -7.50 -17.84 -0.88
CA ASP A 139 -7.25 -19.27 -0.86
C ASP A 139 -8.52 -20.07 -1.18
N ILE A 140 -8.38 -21.09 -2.01
CA ILE A 140 -9.46 -21.97 -2.46
C ILE A 140 -9.51 -23.29 -1.69
N LEU A 141 -8.40 -23.68 -1.04
CA LEU A 141 -8.30 -24.93 -0.32
C LEU A 141 -9.25 -24.92 0.89
N GLY A 142 -10.05 -25.98 1.02
CA GLY A 142 -11.03 -26.14 2.10
C GLY A 142 -12.33 -25.35 1.93
N LYS A 143 -12.51 -24.59 0.84
CA LYS A 143 -13.77 -23.89 0.54
C LYS A 143 -14.72 -24.76 -0.29
N THR A 144 -16.01 -24.59 -0.03
CA THR A 144 -17.08 -25.15 -0.87
C THR A 144 -17.17 -24.41 -2.20
N THR A 145 -17.81 -25.02 -3.20
CA THR A 145 -18.09 -24.39 -4.48
C THR A 145 -18.86 -23.07 -4.33
N GLU A 146 -19.81 -23.00 -3.39
CA GLU A 146 -20.59 -21.79 -3.11
C GLU A 146 -19.73 -20.65 -2.56
N GLN A 147 -18.81 -20.95 -1.64
CA GLN A 147 -17.86 -19.97 -1.10
C GLN A 147 -16.87 -19.48 -2.16
N ILE A 148 -16.41 -20.38 -3.04
CA ILE A 148 -15.54 -20.03 -4.18
C ILE A 148 -16.30 -19.09 -5.14
N ASN A 149 -17.55 -19.42 -5.49
CA ASN A 149 -18.38 -18.60 -6.36
C ASN A 149 -18.70 -17.24 -5.74
N THR A 150 -18.95 -17.18 -4.44
CA THR A 150 -19.18 -15.92 -3.71
C THR A 150 -17.94 -15.02 -3.78
N SER A 151 -16.76 -15.60 -3.56
CA SER A 151 -15.48 -14.88 -3.67
C SER A 151 -15.26 -14.40 -5.11
N ALA A 152 -15.44 -15.27 -6.11
CA ALA A 152 -15.28 -14.90 -7.51
C ALA A 152 -16.22 -13.77 -7.93
N ASN A 153 -17.49 -13.81 -7.49
CA ASN A 153 -18.47 -12.76 -7.75
C ASN A 153 -18.07 -11.43 -7.09
N TYR A 154 -17.53 -11.47 -5.87
CA TYR A 154 -17.01 -10.28 -5.18
C TYR A 154 -15.91 -9.57 -6.00
N TYR A 155 -14.85 -10.31 -6.40
CA TYR A 155 -13.77 -9.73 -7.20
C TYR A 155 -14.25 -9.25 -8.57
N LYS A 156 -15.16 -9.99 -9.21
CA LYS A 156 -15.74 -9.60 -10.49
C LYS A 156 -16.53 -8.29 -10.39
N GLN A 157 -17.38 -8.13 -9.38
CA GLN A 157 -18.17 -6.91 -9.19
C GLN A 157 -17.27 -5.67 -9.01
N ILE A 158 -16.18 -5.82 -8.28
CA ILE A 158 -15.21 -4.74 -8.07
C ILE A 158 -14.48 -4.42 -9.38
N ALA A 159 -14.05 -5.43 -10.13
CA ALA A 159 -13.39 -5.25 -11.42
C ALA A 159 -14.30 -4.52 -12.43
N ASP A 160 -15.56 -4.94 -12.53
CA ASP A 160 -16.56 -4.32 -13.41
C ASP A 160 -16.81 -2.85 -13.03
N ARG A 161 -16.77 -2.51 -11.74
CA ARG A 161 -16.87 -1.11 -11.27
C ARG A 161 -15.62 -0.32 -11.60
N ALA A 162 -14.44 -0.90 -11.40
CA ALA A 162 -13.16 -0.25 -11.70
C ALA A 162 -13.00 0.04 -13.20
N ASP A 163 -13.42 -0.86 -14.08
CA ASP A 163 -13.32 -0.67 -15.53
C ASP A 163 -14.22 0.47 -16.04
N LYS A 164 -15.32 0.80 -15.35
CA LYS A 164 -16.15 1.98 -15.67
C LYS A 164 -15.50 3.32 -15.31
N LEU A 165 -14.46 3.30 -14.46
CA LEU A 165 -13.76 4.50 -13.99
C LEU A 165 -12.47 4.78 -14.77
N LYS A 166 -12.02 3.87 -15.63
CA LYS A 166 -10.79 4.00 -16.43
C LYS A 166 -10.93 4.90 -17.65
#